data_AF-A0A853ZL12-F1
#
_entry.id   AF-A0A853ZL12-F1
#
_cell.length_a   1.000
_cell.length_b   1.000
_cell.length_c   1.000
_cell.angle_alpha   90.00
_cell.angle_beta   90.00
_cell.angle_gamma   90.00
#
_symmetry.space_group_name_H-M   'P 1'
#
loop_
_entity.id
_entity.type
_entity.pdbx_description
1 polymer ?
#
loop_
_entity_poly.entity_id
_entity_poly.type
_entity_poly.pdbx_seq_one_letter_code
_entity_poly.pdbx_strand_id
1 'polypeptide(L)'
;MKTVMLSFLLIFIAGCANHPLDCATGLIAWEDCLPGTKGYEIRQQSLKNLSDTKAGKDYMDDAKCRSYGAVPGSDAYVSCRVQLGK
;
A
#
# COMPACT_ATOMS: atom_id res chain seq x y z
N MET A 1 19.79 -34.13 17.21
CA MET A 1 18.63 -33.32 17.67
C MET A 1 19.03 -31.89 18.06
N LYS A 2 20.04 -31.69 18.91
CA LYS A 2 20.51 -30.34 19.32
C LYS A 2 20.99 -29.45 18.15
N THR A 3 21.73 -30.02 17.20
CA THR A 3 22.24 -29.28 16.02
C THR A 3 21.12 -28.84 15.08
N VAL A 4 20.15 -29.70 14.81
CA VAL A 4 18.95 -29.38 14.01
C VAL A 4 18.15 -28.25 14.68
N MET A 5 17.98 -28.32 16.01
CA MET A 5 17.28 -27.28 16.76
C MET A 5 18.02 -25.93 16.72
N LEU A 6 19.36 -25.94 16.75
CA LEU A 6 20.19 -24.74 16.61
C LEU A 6 20.08 -24.13 15.21
N SER A 7 20.03 -24.96 14.16
CA SER A 7 19.88 -24.50 12.77
C SER A 7 18.52 -23.85 12.52
N PHE A 8 17.43 -24.37 13.10
CA PHE A 8 16.12 -23.73 13.01
C PHE A 8 16.10 -22.36 13.70
N LEU A 9 16.72 -22.23 14.88
CA LEU A 9 16.76 -20.96 15.62
C LEU A 9 17.44 -19.82 14.85
N LEU A 10 18.49 -20.11 14.07
CA LEU A 10 19.21 -19.12 13.26
C LEU A 10 18.42 -18.64 12.04
N ILE A 11 17.53 -19.47 11.48
CA ILE A 11 16.69 -19.09 10.35
C ILE A 11 15.55 -18.17 10.81
N PHE A 12 15.01 -18.40 12.02
CA PHE A 12 13.95 -17.57 12.59
C PHE A 12 14.39 -16.13 12.85
N ILE A 13 15.63 -15.89 13.30
CA ILE A 13 16.13 -14.54 13.58
C ILE A 13 16.41 -13.71 12.32
N ALA A 14 16.70 -14.34 11.18
CA ALA A 14 16.95 -13.63 9.92
C ALA A 14 15.67 -13.00 9.35
N GLY A 15 14.50 -13.59 9.59
CA GLY A 15 13.20 -13.05 9.19
C GLY A 15 12.69 -11.89 10.04
N CYS A 16 13.38 -11.53 11.11
CA CYS A 16 13.06 -10.39 11.98
C CYS A 16 14.01 -9.21 11.80
N ALA A 17 14.97 -9.29 10.88
CA ALA A 17 15.86 -8.19 10.58
C ALA A 17 15.11 -7.15 9.76
N ASN A 18 14.82 -6.00 10.39
CA ASN A 18 14.05 -4.88 9.83
C ASN A 18 14.79 -4.11 8.71
N HIS A 19 15.28 -4.81 7.69
CA HIS A 19 16.06 -4.29 6.55
C HIS A 19 16.91 -3.05 6.91
N PRO A 20 17.78 -3.11 7.94
CA PRO A 20 18.23 -1.90 8.64
C PRO A 20 19.01 -0.96 7.74
N LEU A 21 19.77 -1.50 6.78
CA LEU A 21 20.47 -0.71 5.79
C LEU A 21 19.51 -0.02 4.81
N ASP A 22 18.54 -0.74 4.27
CA ASP A 22 17.56 -0.20 3.32
C ASP A 22 16.66 0.84 3.99
N CYS A 23 16.21 0.56 5.22
CA CYS A 23 15.42 1.50 6.00
C CYS A 23 16.20 2.76 6.36
N ALA A 24 17.47 2.63 6.77
CA ALA A 24 18.31 3.80 7.08
C ALA A 24 18.59 4.65 5.83
N THR A 25 18.87 4.03 4.69
CA THR A 25 19.31 4.73 3.47
C THR A 25 18.16 5.14 2.54
N GLY A 26 17.00 4.49 2.68
CA GLY A 26 15.87 4.61 1.76
C GLY A 26 16.10 3.95 0.41
N LEU A 27 17.04 2.99 0.29
CA LEU A 27 17.27 2.23 -0.96
C LEU A 27 16.03 1.43 -1.35
N ILE A 28 15.40 0.80 -0.36
CA ILE A 28 14.14 0.09 -0.50
C ILE A 28 13.27 0.47 0.69
N ALA A 29 12.04 0.91 0.41
CA ALA A 29 11.07 1.34 1.41
C ALA A 29 10.19 0.15 1.85
N TRP A 30 10.79 -0.74 2.64
CA TRP A 30 10.12 -1.94 3.14
C TRP A 30 8.96 -1.63 4.10
N GLU A 31 8.07 -2.61 4.23
CA GLU A 31 6.90 -2.58 5.12
C GLU A 31 7.27 -2.53 6.60
N ASP A 32 8.42 -3.09 6.98
CA ASP A 32 8.87 -3.25 8.35
C ASP A 32 9.65 -2.04 8.88
N CYS A 33 10.08 -1.12 8.00
CA CYS A 33 10.88 0.04 8.39
C CYS A 33 10.24 0.80 9.55
N LEU A 34 10.98 1.02 10.63
CA LEU A 34 10.45 1.69 11.82
C LEU A 34 10.31 3.21 11.62
N PRO A 35 9.39 3.87 12.35
CA PRO A 35 9.28 5.33 12.36
C PRO A 35 10.63 6.01 12.64
N GLY A 36 10.90 7.10 11.92
CA GLY A 36 12.16 7.86 12.02
C GLY A 36 13.29 7.36 11.11
N THR A 37 13.08 6.30 10.34
CA THR A 37 13.98 5.90 9.26
C THR A 37 13.58 6.54 7.93
N LYS A 38 14.53 6.77 7.03
CA LYS A 38 14.25 7.33 5.70
C LYS A 38 13.35 6.43 4.85
N GLY A 39 13.54 5.11 4.94
CA GLY A 39 12.68 4.11 4.28
C GLY A 39 11.23 4.20 4.75
N TYR A 40 11.01 4.41 6.06
CA TYR A 40 9.66 4.66 6.59
C TYR A 40 9.04 5.93 6.01
N GLU A 41 9.77 7.04 5.97
CA GLU A 41 9.26 8.30 5.41
C GLU A 41 8.88 8.18 3.93
N ILE A 42 9.74 7.56 3.12
CA ILE A 42 9.47 7.28 1.70
C ILE A 42 8.21 6.43 1.56
N ARG A 43 8.09 5.38 2.38
CA ARG A 43 6.92 4.52 2.40
C ARG A 43 5.64 5.29 2.71
N GLN A 44 5.64 6.09 3.77
CA GLN A 44 4.48 6.89 4.17
C GLN A 44 4.09 7.88 3.08
N GLN A 45 5.08 8.51 2.42
CA GLN A 45 4.83 9.39 1.30
C GLN A 45 4.22 8.65 0.10
N SER A 46 4.72 7.45 -0.23
CA SER A 46 4.16 6.62 -1.31
C SER A 46 2.71 6.20 -1.03
N LEU A 47 2.41 5.80 0.22
CA LEU A 47 1.04 5.47 0.64
C LEU A 47 0.12 6.68 0.55
N LYS A 48 0.58 7.86 0.97
CA LYS A 48 -0.16 9.11 0.84
C LYS A 48 -0.42 9.45 -0.63
N ASN A 49 0.59 9.35 -1.49
CA ASN A 49 0.44 9.62 -2.92
C ASN A 49 -0.57 8.66 -3.57
N LEU A 50 -0.56 7.38 -3.17
CA LEU A 50 -1.52 6.40 -3.64
C LEU A 50 -2.94 6.73 -3.16
N SER A 51 -3.12 7.11 -1.89
CA SER A 51 -4.43 7.51 -1.37
C SER A 51 -4.97 8.76 -2.05
N ASP A 52 -4.12 9.75 -2.28
CA ASP A 52 -4.49 11.01 -2.94
C ASP A 52 -4.87 10.75 -4.41
N THR A 53 -4.12 9.90 -5.11
CA THR A 53 -4.41 9.50 -6.49
C THR A 53 -5.76 8.77 -6.58
N LYS A 54 -6.01 7.84 -5.63
CA LYS A 54 -7.28 7.11 -5.57
C LYS A 54 -8.46 8.04 -5.30
N ALA A 55 -8.33 8.95 -4.33
CA ALA A 55 -9.37 9.93 -4.02
C ALA A 55 -9.67 10.84 -5.22
N GLY A 56 -8.62 11.28 -5.94
CA GLY A 56 -8.77 12.07 -7.16
C GLY A 56 -9.50 11.30 -8.26
N LYS A 57 -9.14 10.03 -8.49
CA LYS A 57 -9.85 9.16 -9.43
C LYS A 57 -11.30 8.94 -9.03
N ASP A 58 -11.57 8.67 -7.76
CA ASP A 58 -12.93 8.45 -7.25
C ASP A 58 -13.82 9.69 -7.46
N TYR A 59 -13.27 10.90 -7.28
CA TYR A 59 -13.97 12.14 -7.56
C TYR A 59 -14.25 12.33 -9.06
N MET A 60 -13.28 12.03 -9.93
CA MET A 60 -13.46 12.11 -11.39
C MET A 60 -14.50 11.09 -11.89
N ASP A 61 -14.45 9.85 -11.39
CA ASP A 61 -15.38 8.80 -11.78
C ASP A 61 -16.80 9.11 -11.28
N ASP A 62 -16.96 9.66 -10.06
CA ASP A 62 -18.25 10.16 -9.58
C ASP A 62 -18.83 11.25 -10.48
N ALA A 63 -18.03 12.29 -10.80
CA ALA A 63 -18.47 13.38 -11.66
C ALA A 63 -18.87 12.88 -13.06
N LYS A 64 -18.13 11.93 -13.61
CA LYS A 64 -18.41 11.31 -14.91
C LYS A 64 -19.69 10.48 -14.88
N CYS A 65 -19.93 9.69 -13.84
CA CYS A 65 -21.17 8.92 -13.74
C CYS A 65 -22.38 9.83 -13.57
N ARG A 66 -22.27 10.89 -12.77
CA ARG A 66 -23.34 11.88 -12.61
C ARG A 66 -23.63 12.65 -13.90
N SER A 67 -22.62 12.92 -14.73
CA SER A 67 -22.82 13.59 -16.03
C SER A 67 -23.60 12.73 -17.03
N TYR A 68 -23.59 11.41 -16.86
CA TYR A 68 -24.47 10.49 -17.60
C TYR A 68 -25.91 10.42 -17.04
N GLY A 69 -26.23 11.23 -16.03
CA GLY A 69 -27.52 11.20 -15.35
C GLY A 69 -27.66 10.06 -14.35
N ALA A 70 -26.59 9.31 -14.06
CA ALA A 70 -26.64 8.24 -13.07
C ALA A 70 -26.66 8.82 -11.66
N VAL A 71 -27.67 8.46 -10.87
CA VAL A 71 -27.87 8.95 -9.50
C VAL A 71 -27.11 8.05 -8.51
N PRO A 72 -26.32 8.61 -7.56
CA PRO A 72 -25.67 7.82 -6.52
C PRO A 72 -26.63 6.85 -5.83
N GLY A 73 -26.22 5.58 -5.72
CA GLY A 73 -27.04 4.50 -5.16
C GLY A 73 -27.95 3.77 -6.16
N SER A 74 -28.09 4.25 -7.40
CA SER A 74 -28.77 3.51 -8.47
C SER A 74 -27.89 2.43 -9.10
N ASP A 75 -28.52 1.40 -9.68
CA ASP A 75 -27.81 0.37 -10.44
C ASP A 75 -26.98 0.95 -11.59
N ALA A 76 -27.51 1.97 -12.26
CA ALA A 76 -26.81 2.67 -13.34
C ALA A 76 -25.51 3.35 -12.84
N TYR A 77 -25.55 3.95 -11.65
CA TYR A 77 -24.38 4.59 -11.04
C TYR A 77 -23.34 3.56 -10.61
N VAL A 78 -23.77 2.48 -9.95
CA VAL A 78 -22.87 1.40 -9.52
C VAL A 78 -22.20 0.76 -10.75
N SER A 79 -22.97 0.45 -11.79
CA SER A 79 -22.45 -0.11 -13.04
C SER A 79 -21.44 0.84 -13.70
N CYS A 80 -21.74 2.14 -13.75
CA CYS A 80 -20.82 3.14 -14.28
C CYS A 80 -19.50 3.19 -13.49
N ARG A 81 -19.55 3.24 -12.16
CA ARG A 81 -18.35 3.26 -11.30
C ARG A 81 -17.51 1.99 -11.46
N VAL A 82 -18.16 0.83 -11.59
CA VAL A 82 -17.46 -0.45 -11.86
C VAL A 82 -16.78 -0.43 -13.23
N GLN A 83 -17.44 0.11 -14.27
CA GLN A 83 -16.85 0.19 -15.61
C GLN A 83 -15.66 1.15 -15.69
N LEU A 84 -15.71 2.28 -14.98
CA LEU A 84 -14.61 3.26 -14.93
C LEU A 84 -13.46 2.83 -14.02
N GLY A 85 -13.71 1.94 -13.06
CA GLY A 85 -12.72 1.39 -12.15
C GLY A 85 -11.97 0.16 -12.68
N LYS A 86 -12.35 -0.38 -13.84
CA LYS A 86 -11.58 -1.38 -14.60
C LYS A 86 -10.41 -0.72 -15.32
#